data_AF-A0A7W6AEE3-F1
#
_entry.id   AF-A0A7W6AEE3-F1
#
_cell.length_a   1.000
_cell.length_b   1.000
_cell.length_c   1.000
_cell.angle_alpha   90.00
_cell.angle_beta   90.00
_cell.angle_gamma   90.00
#
_symmetry.space_group_name_H-M   'P 1'
#
loop_
_entity.id
_entity.type
_entity.pdbx_description
1 polymer ?
#
loop_
_entity_poly.entity_id
_entity_poly.type
_entity_poly.pdbx_seq_one_letter_code
_entity_poly.pdbx_strand_id
1 'polypeptide(L)'
;MGMFDYRRYSVTESAELANTSLQLATYGQLDRIFGLPVARLANAFGDILPPGATANRIHVALPPGWSDVGPAALGLGPESVDSDGYNIIPSPLTGRTYSGPQAKIYEERDAGGHVTRLSVTFAGTNSPADLPDYTQLNSGEIAPAMDQLLSAVRDYALRHGLGADDVIVTGYSLGAAYTNIMAKYADTLAGGFFADSSYVAHAVPYTYEGDDRVLNIGFENDVVHQAAGNFDSLGEAVAAAPGLIGQDYALGSSTDNLILFGDDYANPAWPYGPFALYNIPGGWAAHVAGVSSDAVTRITQSAFYELTSRDSLVIVSNLSGATRDAVWVEDLDRPSDRHGHVGDSAFLIGSQYGDRLRGNVGNDYIDGMAGDDIIRPGTGQNRIEGGLGSDTLELSGSMRDWSVTRLTDGTIAFFSQSFGLNIVSGVEKVTFLDTGLWGGRHYTIEADRLEDQTFSGLFERFDQDIAYTGAKQGTAGADTLSGSRVFGLGGNDTLTGTSGSDLLYGGSGDDRLDGRGGNDRIYGGEGDDRLTGGGGRDLLNGGLGDDLFVVDASLPGHVTIEDFRLSDVERDTIRITNSGIRTMAELRAHGEQTADGLLLHLGATDLLIEHATWESLPADGLFLG
;
A
#
# COMPACT_ATOMS: atom_id res chain seq x y z
N MET A 1 2.41 -0.24 11.97
CA MET A 1 2.21 1.11 11.39
C MET A 1 1.19 0.99 10.28
N GLY A 2 0.46 2.03 9.91
CA GLY A 2 -0.45 1.99 8.76
C GLY A 2 -0.02 2.94 7.65
N MET A 3 -0.34 2.61 6.39
CA MET A 3 -0.05 3.46 5.22
C MET A 3 -0.56 4.89 5.35
N PHE A 4 -1.63 5.10 6.13
CA PHE A 4 -2.25 6.40 6.34
C PHE A 4 -1.97 6.99 7.73
N ASP A 5 -0.92 6.52 8.41
CA ASP A 5 -0.48 7.09 9.68
C ASP A 5 -0.20 8.59 9.53
N TYR A 6 -0.78 9.37 10.43
CA TYR A 6 -0.82 10.83 10.34
C TYR A 6 -0.59 11.46 11.71
N ARG A 7 0.58 12.08 11.87
CA ARG A 7 0.95 12.89 13.04
C ARG A 7 0.73 12.17 14.38
N ARG A 8 -0.24 12.64 15.16
CA ARG A 8 -0.50 12.20 16.54
C ARG A 8 -1.62 11.16 16.64
N TYR A 9 -2.28 10.85 15.52
CA TYR A 9 -3.39 9.91 15.51
C TYR A 9 -2.85 8.48 15.65
N SER A 10 -3.59 7.65 16.38
CA SER A 10 -3.39 6.20 16.33
C SER A 10 -3.68 5.67 14.92
N VAL A 11 -3.14 4.49 14.59
CA VAL A 11 -3.38 3.80 13.30
C VAL A 11 -4.88 3.75 12.95
N THR A 12 -5.73 3.42 13.93
CA THR A 12 -7.20 3.38 13.75
C THR A 12 -7.81 4.75 13.48
N GLU A 13 -7.40 5.79 14.21
CA GLU A 13 -7.89 7.16 14.00
C GLU A 13 -7.43 7.72 12.64
N SER A 14 -6.21 7.39 12.23
CA SER A 14 -5.65 7.69 10.91
C SER A 14 -6.45 7.06 9.78
N ALA A 15 -6.78 5.77 9.91
CA ALA A 15 -7.65 5.07 8.97
C ALA A 15 -9.05 5.68 8.88
N GLU A 16 -9.66 6.07 10.02
CA GLU A 16 -10.95 6.78 10.04
C GLU A 16 -10.84 8.13 9.32
N LEU A 17 -9.77 8.89 9.59
CA LEU A 17 -9.54 10.19 8.99
C LEU A 17 -9.33 10.10 7.46
N ALA A 18 -8.56 9.12 6.98
CA ALA A 18 -8.38 8.88 5.54
C ALA A 18 -9.71 8.57 4.84
N ASN A 19 -10.52 7.68 5.40
CA ASN A 19 -11.85 7.35 4.87
C ASN A 19 -12.83 8.53 4.92
N THR A 20 -12.91 9.22 6.05
CA THR A 20 -13.81 10.36 6.25
C THR A 20 -13.44 11.51 5.32
N SER A 21 -12.16 11.82 5.19
CA SER A 21 -11.67 12.89 4.32
C SER A 21 -11.91 12.59 2.84
N LEU A 22 -11.79 11.33 2.39
CA LEU A 22 -12.12 10.92 1.02
C LEU A 22 -13.61 11.07 0.73
N GLN A 23 -14.48 10.60 1.63
CA GLN A 23 -15.94 10.74 1.46
C GLN A 23 -16.37 12.20 1.41
N LEU A 24 -15.81 13.05 2.28
CA LEU A 24 -16.05 14.48 2.26
C LEU A 24 -15.55 15.12 0.95
N ALA A 25 -14.34 14.80 0.52
CA ALA A 25 -13.74 15.34 -0.71
C ALA A 25 -14.51 14.94 -1.98
N THR A 26 -14.85 13.66 -2.12
CA THR A 26 -15.57 13.13 -3.29
C THR A 26 -17.02 13.62 -3.32
N TYR A 27 -17.71 13.68 -2.18
CA TYR A 27 -19.02 14.30 -2.10
C TYR A 27 -18.95 15.80 -2.40
N GLY A 28 -18.00 16.52 -1.81
CA GLY A 28 -17.76 17.93 -2.08
C GLY A 28 -17.49 18.19 -3.57
N GLN A 29 -16.85 17.29 -4.29
CA GLN A 29 -16.65 17.41 -5.73
C GLN A 29 -17.91 17.10 -6.56
N LEU A 30 -18.70 16.10 -6.17
CA LEU A 30 -19.80 15.56 -6.98
C LEU A 30 -21.21 15.92 -6.52
N ASP A 31 -21.41 16.62 -5.39
CA ASP A 31 -22.73 16.95 -4.86
C ASP A 31 -23.59 17.61 -5.94
N ARG A 32 -23.08 18.69 -6.54
CA ARG A 32 -23.72 19.40 -7.65
C ARG A 32 -22.72 19.91 -8.67
N ILE A 33 -23.01 19.64 -9.95
CA ILE A 33 -22.27 20.20 -11.08
C ILE A 33 -23.27 20.82 -12.06
N PHE A 34 -23.19 22.13 -12.29
CA PHE A 34 -24.12 22.88 -13.14
C PHE A 34 -25.61 22.67 -12.78
N GLY A 35 -25.94 22.67 -11.48
CA GLY A 35 -27.31 22.42 -11.01
C GLY A 35 -27.77 20.97 -11.05
N LEU A 36 -26.96 20.03 -11.53
CA LEU A 36 -27.30 18.60 -11.57
C LEU A 36 -26.79 17.90 -10.30
N PRO A 37 -27.62 17.07 -9.63
CA PRO A 37 -27.22 16.33 -8.44
C PRO A 37 -26.39 15.09 -8.83
N VAL A 38 -25.11 15.30 -9.22
CA VAL A 38 -24.28 14.27 -9.87
C VAL A 38 -24.06 13.06 -8.95
N ALA A 39 -23.78 13.26 -7.66
CA ALA A 39 -23.64 12.16 -6.70
C ALA A 39 -24.90 11.28 -6.64
N ARG A 40 -26.10 11.88 -6.64
CA ARG A 40 -27.36 11.10 -6.65
C ARG A 40 -27.55 10.34 -7.95
N LEU A 41 -27.19 10.94 -9.09
CA LEU A 41 -27.29 10.29 -10.40
C LEU A 41 -26.30 9.13 -10.52
N ALA A 42 -25.07 9.30 -10.03
CA ALA A 42 -24.04 8.27 -9.99
C ALA A 42 -24.48 7.07 -9.12
N ASN A 43 -25.00 7.34 -7.92
CA ASN A 43 -25.52 6.29 -7.03
C ASN A 43 -26.72 5.57 -7.66
N ALA A 44 -27.68 6.31 -8.22
CA ALA A 44 -28.84 5.72 -8.89
C ALA A 44 -28.44 4.87 -10.11
N PHE A 45 -27.39 5.26 -10.83
CA PHE A 45 -26.83 4.46 -11.92
C PHE A 45 -26.18 3.17 -11.36
N GLY A 46 -25.38 3.29 -10.31
CA GLY A 46 -24.76 2.15 -9.63
C GLY A 46 -25.79 1.13 -9.10
N ASP A 47 -26.88 1.60 -8.49
CA ASP A 47 -27.94 0.75 -7.92
C ASP A 47 -28.70 -0.10 -8.95
N ILE A 48 -28.68 0.29 -10.23
CA ILE A 48 -29.37 -0.43 -11.32
C ILE A 48 -28.46 -1.50 -11.95
N LEU A 49 -27.13 -1.37 -11.81
CA LEU A 49 -26.19 -2.32 -12.37
C LEU A 49 -26.20 -3.64 -11.58
N PRO A 50 -26.06 -4.80 -12.25
CA PRO A 50 -25.92 -6.05 -11.53
C PRO A 50 -24.64 -6.05 -10.68
N PRO A 51 -24.63 -6.76 -9.52
CA PRO A 51 -23.43 -6.91 -8.71
C PRO A 51 -22.24 -7.39 -9.56
N GLY A 52 -21.07 -6.80 -9.32
CA GLY A 52 -19.84 -7.11 -10.05
C GLY A 52 -19.72 -6.45 -11.43
N ALA A 53 -20.75 -5.76 -11.95
CA ALA A 53 -20.64 -5.06 -13.24
C ALA A 53 -19.58 -3.95 -13.23
N THR A 54 -19.46 -3.24 -12.11
CA THR A 54 -18.40 -2.27 -11.81
C THR A 54 -17.36 -2.90 -10.89
N ALA A 55 -16.24 -2.20 -10.72
CA ALA A 55 -15.18 -2.59 -9.80
C ALA A 55 -15.68 -2.72 -8.36
N ASN A 56 -16.52 -1.77 -7.95
CA ASN A 56 -17.09 -1.69 -6.62
C ASN A 56 -18.50 -1.07 -6.68
N ARG A 57 -19.19 -1.05 -5.54
CA ARG A 57 -20.46 -0.35 -5.44
C ARG A 57 -20.22 1.15 -5.40
N ILE A 58 -20.75 1.87 -6.38
CA ILE A 58 -20.67 3.33 -6.43
C ILE A 58 -21.56 3.90 -5.32
N HIS A 59 -20.94 4.57 -4.34
CA HIS A 59 -21.65 5.23 -3.26
C HIS A 59 -20.96 6.53 -2.85
N VAL A 60 -21.38 7.63 -3.47
CA VAL A 60 -20.90 8.98 -3.14
C VAL A 60 -21.93 9.65 -2.23
N ALA A 61 -21.59 9.78 -0.94
CA ALA A 61 -22.44 10.36 0.08
C ALA A 61 -21.57 11.03 1.17
N LEU A 62 -22.18 11.95 1.93
CA LEU A 62 -21.55 12.45 3.16
C LEU A 62 -21.42 11.30 4.18
N PRO A 63 -20.36 11.30 4.99
CA PRO A 63 -20.24 10.35 6.08
C PRO A 63 -21.42 10.48 7.07
N PRO A 64 -21.79 9.41 7.78
CA PRO A 64 -22.85 9.48 8.79
C PRO A 64 -22.61 10.59 9.81
N GLY A 65 -23.64 11.37 10.13
CA GLY A 65 -23.54 12.50 11.07
C GLY A 65 -23.10 13.82 10.45
N TRP A 66 -22.65 13.84 9.19
CA TRP A 66 -22.21 15.04 8.50
C TRP A 66 -23.32 15.74 7.72
N SER A 67 -23.30 17.08 7.71
CA SER A 67 -24.26 17.91 6.96
C SER A 67 -23.66 19.24 6.52
N ASP A 68 -24.25 19.87 5.50
CA ASP A 68 -23.80 21.15 4.91
C ASP A 68 -24.06 22.33 5.87
N VAL A 69 -23.04 23.17 6.04
CA VAL A 69 -23.12 24.43 6.78
C VAL A 69 -23.31 25.58 5.79
N GLY A 70 -24.56 26.02 5.65
CA GLY A 70 -24.90 27.11 4.73
C GLY A 70 -24.30 28.47 5.12
N PRO A 71 -24.22 29.41 4.16
CA PRO A 71 -23.54 30.71 4.36
C PRO A 71 -24.13 31.53 5.50
N ALA A 72 -25.44 31.47 5.72
CA ALA A 72 -26.09 32.18 6.82
C ALA A 72 -25.64 31.69 8.20
N ALA A 73 -25.38 30.38 8.37
CA ALA A 73 -24.85 29.82 9.62
C ALA A 73 -23.41 30.27 9.89
N LEU A 74 -22.62 30.42 8.82
CA LEU A 74 -21.26 31.00 8.87
C LEU A 74 -21.26 32.51 9.10
N GLY A 75 -22.41 33.19 9.00
CA GLY A 75 -22.50 34.65 9.08
C GLY A 75 -22.11 35.37 7.78
N LEU A 76 -22.12 34.65 6.66
CA LEU A 76 -21.87 35.16 5.31
C LEU A 76 -23.18 35.51 4.59
N GLY A 77 -23.11 36.47 3.67
CA GLY A 77 -24.24 36.84 2.81
C GLY A 77 -24.48 35.81 1.69
N PRO A 78 -25.68 35.76 1.09
CA PRO A 78 -26.01 34.80 0.03
C PRO A 78 -25.14 34.95 -1.23
N GLU A 79 -24.53 36.12 -1.43
CA GLU A 79 -23.56 36.36 -2.51
C GLU A 79 -22.22 35.63 -2.32
N SER A 80 -21.96 35.11 -1.11
CA SER A 80 -20.74 34.34 -0.79
C SER A 80 -20.70 32.97 -1.45
N VAL A 81 -21.86 32.44 -1.86
CA VAL A 81 -21.99 31.14 -2.51
C VAL A 81 -22.43 31.26 -3.97
N ASP A 82 -22.12 30.25 -4.77
CA ASP A 82 -22.68 30.09 -6.12
C ASP A 82 -24.10 29.50 -6.08
N SER A 83 -24.66 29.19 -7.25
CA SER A 83 -26.04 28.65 -7.32
C SER A 83 -26.15 27.17 -6.95
N ASP A 84 -25.01 26.48 -6.84
CA ASP A 84 -24.87 25.11 -6.36
C ASP A 84 -24.56 25.04 -4.86
N GLY A 85 -24.38 26.21 -4.22
CA GLY A 85 -24.16 26.37 -2.79
C GLY A 85 -22.71 26.21 -2.36
N TYR A 86 -21.76 26.34 -3.28
CA TYR A 86 -20.33 26.37 -2.97
C TYR A 86 -19.89 27.77 -2.58
N ASN A 87 -19.09 27.88 -1.53
CA ASN A 87 -18.46 29.15 -1.16
C ASN A 87 -17.45 29.54 -2.23
N ILE A 88 -17.59 30.75 -2.76
CA ILE A 88 -16.76 31.27 -3.85
C ILE A 88 -15.47 31.84 -3.28
N ILE A 89 -14.34 31.32 -3.73
CA ILE A 89 -13.01 31.86 -3.48
C ILE A 89 -12.55 32.60 -4.75
N PRO A 90 -12.29 33.92 -4.69
CA PRO A 90 -11.85 34.65 -5.87
C PRO A 90 -10.54 34.10 -6.44
N SER A 91 -10.56 33.72 -7.73
CA SER A 91 -9.35 33.33 -8.46
C SER A 91 -8.45 34.56 -8.67
N PRO A 92 -7.13 34.44 -8.44
CA PRO A 92 -6.17 35.48 -8.83
C PRO A 92 -6.17 35.76 -10.35
N LEU A 93 -6.54 34.80 -11.19
CA LEU A 93 -6.53 34.92 -12.65
C LEU A 93 -7.89 35.34 -13.22
N THR A 94 -8.97 34.70 -12.79
CA THR A 94 -10.30 34.89 -13.36
C THR A 94 -11.21 35.77 -12.49
N GLY A 95 -10.76 36.11 -11.28
CA GLY A 95 -11.53 36.89 -10.31
C GLY A 95 -12.69 36.10 -9.70
N ARG A 96 -13.77 36.80 -9.37
CA ARG A 96 -14.98 36.17 -8.81
C ARG A 96 -15.86 35.67 -9.96
N THR A 97 -15.78 34.39 -10.27
CA THR A 97 -16.60 33.74 -11.30
C THR A 97 -17.59 32.75 -10.67
N TYR A 98 -18.60 32.34 -11.45
CA TYR A 98 -19.61 31.37 -11.02
C TYR A 98 -19.01 30.00 -10.66
N SER A 99 -17.79 29.73 -11.13
CA SER A 99 -17.31 28.36 -11.31
C SER A 99 -15.78 28.29 -11.25
N GLY A 100 -15.18 29.14 -10.39
CA GLY A 100 -13.76 29.11 -10.10
C GLY A 100 -13.50 28.38 -8.79
N PRO A 101 -12.41 28.70 -8.07
CA PRO A 101 -12.05 28.05 -6.82
C PRO A 101 -13.20 28.10 -5.80
N GLN A 102 -13.52 26.94 -5.22
CA GLN A 102 -14.74 26.73 -4.46
C GLN A 102 -14.54 25.80 -3.27
N ALA A 103 -15.35 25.98 -2.23
CA ALA A 103 -15.34 25.09 -1.06
C ALA A 103 -16.73 24.89 -0.45
N LYS A 104 -16.95 23.70 0.09
CA LYS A 104 -18.09 23.34 0.94
C LYS A 104 -17.62 23.25 2.39
N ILE A 105 -18.48 23.70 3.30
CA ILE A 105 -18.26 23.56 4.73
C ILE A 105 -19.24 22.52 5.24
N TYR A 106 -18.73 21.51 5.92
CA TYR A 106 -19.55 20.49 6.54
C TYR A 106 -19.34 20.49 8.05
N GLU A 107 -20.36 20.05 8.77
CA GLU A 107 -20.31 19.83 10.21
C GLU A 107 -20.76 18.42 10.55
N GLU A 108 -20.08 17.80 11.50
CA GLU A 108 -20.52 16.57 12.15
C GLU A 108 -21.31 16.92 13.42
N ARG A 109 -22.41 16.19 13.66
CA ARG A 109 -23.17 16.32 14.91
C ARG A 109 -23.28 15.01 15.66
N ASP A 110 -23.16 15.09 16.98
CA ASP A 110 -23.47 13.97 17.88
C ASP A 110 -24.99 13.66 17.92
N ALA A 111 -25.36 12.58 18.60
CA ALA A 111 -26.77 12.19 18.78
C ALA A 111 -27.62 13.24 19.54
N GLY A 112 -26.98 14.15 20.28
CA GLY A 112 -27.62 15.28 20.98
C GLY A 112 -27.77 16.52 20.09
N GLY A 113 -27.21 16.50 18.88
CA GLY A 113 -27.20 17.61 17.95
C GLY A 113 -26.10 18.64 18.19
N HIS A 114 -25.10 18.38 19.03
CA HIS A 114 -23.95 19.26 19.20
C HIS A 114 -22.97 19.06 18.06
N VAL A 115 -22.36 20.16 17.59
CA VAL A 115 -21.31 20.09 16.56
C VAL A 115 -20.03 19.55 17.18
N THR A 116 -19.47 18.49 16.61
CA THR A 116 -18.27 17.80 17.12
C THR A 116 -17.05 18.00 16.25
N ARG A 117 -17.22 18.09 14.93
CA ARG A 117 -16.15 18.34 13.96
C ARG A 117 -16.63 19.25 12.84
N LEU A 118 -15.69 19.91 12.18
CA LEU A 118 -15.94 20.66 10.95
C LEU A 118 -15.06 20.15 9.82
N SER A 119 -15.50 20.41 8.59
CA SER A 119 -14.67 20.19 7.40
C SER A 119 -14.67 21.42 6.51
N VAL A 120 -13.48 21.84 6.10
CA VAL A 120 -13.26 22.72 4.95
C VAL A 120 -12.93 21.82 3.76
N THR A 121 -13.90 21.61 2.88
CA THR A 121 -13.75 20.75 1.71
C THR A 121 -13.64 21.59 0.44
N PHE A 122 -12.45 21.64 -0.16
CA PHE A 122 -12.25 22.31 -1.44
C PHE A 122 -12.76 21.44 -2.59
N ALA A 123 -13.49 22.06 -3.52
CA ALA A 123 -13.93 21.38 -4.73
C ALA A 123 -12.77 21.24 -5.72
N GLY A 124 -12.71 20.09 -6.39
CA GLY A 124 -11.85 19.87 -7.55
C GLY A 124 -12.34 20.62 -8.80
N THR A 125 -11.89 20.19 -9.98
CA THR A 125 -12.34 20.74 -11.26
C THR A 125 -13.79 20.34 -11.53
N ASN A 126 -14.74 21.12 -11.03
CA ASN A 126 -16.15 21.00 -11.36
C ASN A 126 -16.55 21.98 -12.48
N SER A 127 -15.60 22.79 -12.97
CA SER A 127 -15.81 23.74 -14.04
C SER A 127 -14.61 23.98 -14.96
N PRO A 128 -14.85 24.31 -16.25
CA PRO A 128 -13.79 24.79 -17.15
C PRO A 128 -13.05 26.05 -16.69
N ALA A 129 -13.61 26.88 -15.80
CA ALA A 129 -12.94 28.09 -15.33
C ALA A 129 -11.88 27.81 -14.24
N ASP A 130 -11.78 26.56 -13.78
CA ASP A 130 -10.75 26.07 -12.85
C ASP A 130 -9.42 25.78 -13.57
N LEU A 131 -9.47 25.48 -14.88
CA LEU A 131 -8.29 25.08 -15.67
C LEU A 131 -7.14 26.11 -15.66
N PRO A 132 -7.39 27.43 -15.74
CA PRO A 132 -6.32 28.42 -15.63
C PRO A 132 -5.61 28.37 -14.26
N ASP A 133 -6.33 28.04 -13.19
CA ASP A 133 -5.79 28.08 -11.84
C ASP A 133 -4.80 26.93 -11.55
N TYR A 134 -4.75 25.90 -12.40
CA TYR A 134 -3.66 24.92 -12.39
C TYR A 134 -2.28 25.56 -12.60
N THR A 135 -2.20 26.70 -13.31
CA THR A 135 -0.93 27.35 -13.61
C THR A 135 -0.29 28.08 -12.44
N GLN A 136 -1.04 28.25 -11.35
CA GLN A 136 -0.64 29.03 -10.18
C GLN A 136 -0.67 28.22 -8.87
N LEU A 137 -0.90 26.90 -8.92
CA LEU A 137 -1.01 26.09 -7.70
C LEU A 137 0.21 26.26 -6.78
N ASN A 138 1.39 26.33 -7.38
CA ASN A 138 2.66 26.40 -6.68
C ASN A 138 2.95 27.83 -6.14
N SER A 139 2.27 28.88 -6.64
CA SER A 139 2.57 30.28 -6.30
C SER A 139 2.04 30.72 -4.94
N GLY A 140 0.98 30.07 -4.44
CA GLY A 140 0.29 30.47 -3.22
C GLY A 140 -0.49 31.78 -3.32
N GLU A 141 -0.59 32.41 -4.50
CA GLU A 141 -1.26 33.70 -4.70
C GLU A 141 -2.76 33.69 -4.32
N ILE A 142 -3.38 32.51 -4.34
CA ILE A 142 -4.78 32.34 -3.94
C ILE A 142 -4.98 32.38 -2.42
N ALA A 143 -3.94 32.12 -1.62
CA ALA A 143 -4.10 31.97 -0.17
C ALA A 143 -4.81 33.17 0.50
N PRO A 144 -4.45 34.45 0.23
CA PRO A 144 -5.17 35.59 0.81
C PRO A 144 -6.66 35.66 0.46
N ALA A 145 -7.07 35.10 -0.69
CA ALA A 145 -8.47 35.08 -1.11
C ALA A 145 -9.33 34.09 -0.29
N MET A 146 -8.70 33.12 0.38
CA MET A 146 -9.37 32.16 1.27
C MET A 146 -9.74 32.78 2.63
N ASP A 147 -9.05 33.85 3.04
CA ASP A 147 -9.07 34.37 4.43
C ASP A 147 -10.47 34.78 4.92
N GLN A 148 -11.31 35.32 4.03
CA GLN A 148 -12.68 35.70 4.38
C GLN A 148 -13.53 34.48 4.78
N LEU A 149 -13.47 33.41 3.97
CA LEU A 149 -14.20 32.18 4.25
C LEU A 149 -13.64 31.50 5.50
N LEU A 150 -12.32 31.38 5.58
CA LEU A 150 -11.63 30.72 6.69
C LEU A 150 -11.85 31.45 8.02
N SER A 151 -11.89 32.78 8.03
CA SER A 151 -12.26 33.55 9.22
C SER A 151 -13.69 33.28 9.67
N ALA A 152 -14.64 33.13 8.73
CA ALA A 152 -16.02 32.78 9.08
C ALA A 152 -16.14 31.35 9.64
N VAL A 153 -15.38 30.40 9.08
CA VAL A 153 -15.29 29.03 9.59
C VAL A 153 -14.68 28.99 10.99
N ARG A 154 -13.57 29.70 11.23
CA ARG A 154 -12.98 29.86 12.57
C ARG A 154 -14.02 30.38 13.56
N ASP A 155 -14.71 31.46 13.22
CA ASP A 155 -15.67 32.07 14.12
C ASP A 155 -16.86 31.13 14.39
N TYR A 156 -17.25 30.29 13.42
CA TYR A 156 -18.23 29.22 13.61
C TYR A 156 -17.73 28.16 14.58
N ALA A 157 -16.51 27.63 14.36
CA ALA A 157 -15.86 26.65 15.22
C ALA A 157 -15.84 27.12 16.69
N LEU A 158 -15.33 28.33 16.92
CA LEU A 158 -15.22 28.92 18.25
C LEU A 158 -16.59 29.13 18.93
N ARG A 159 -17.64 29.49 18.16
CA ARG A 159 -19.02 29.59 18.70
C ARG A 159 -19.58 28.24 19.15
N HIS A 160 -19.12 27.15 18.54
CA HIS A 160 -19.50 25.79 18.88
C HIS A 160 -18.54 25.12 19.88
N GLY A 161 -17.52 25.84 20.36
CA GLY A 161 -16.57 25.33 21.35
C GLY A 161 -15.50 24.42 20.76
N LEU A 162 -15.29 24.47 19.44
CA LEU A 162 -14.30 23.67 18.72
C LEU A 162 -12.96 24.39 18.58
N GLY A 163 -11.89 23.61 18.60
CA GLY A 163 -10.52 24.01 18.30
C GLY A 163 -10.12 23.78 16.84
N ALA A 164 -8.84 24.01 16.54
CA ALA A 164 -8.26 23.75 15.23
C ALA A 164 -8.22 22.25 14.90
N ASP A 165 -7.91 21.46 15.92
CA ASP A 165 -7.82 20.01 15.92
C ASP A 165 -9.15 19.31 15.59
N ASP A 166 -10.27 19.99 15.79
CA ASP A 166 -11.61 19.52 15.41
C ASP A 166 -11.96 19.80 13.93
N VAL A 167 -11.03 20.39 13.16
CA VAL A 167 -11.22 20.74 11.75
C VAL A 167 -10.44 19.79 10.84
N ILE A 168 -11.16 19.21 9.87
CA ILE A 168 -10.61 18.48 8.73
C ILE A 168 -10.53 19.44 7.55
N VAL A 169 -9.39 19.51 6.88
CA VAL A 169 -9.23 20.22 5.61
C VAL A 169 -8.93 19.17 4.55
N THR A 170 -9.77 19.11 3.51
CA THR A 170 -9.69 18.08 2.48
C THR A 170 -10.11 18.59 1.11
N GLY A 171 -9.77 17.81 0.09
CA GLY A 171 -10.19 18.03 -1.28
C GLY A 171 -9.67 16.91 -2.18
N TYR A 172 -10.26 16.83 -3.37
CA TYR A 172 -9.86 15.89 -4.42
C TYR A 172 -9.38 16.68 -5.64
N SER A 173 -8.35 16.20 -6.35
CA SER A 173 -7.82 16.85 -7.56
C SER A 173 -7.36 18.30 -7.27
N LEU A 174 -7.87 19.30 -8.02
CA LEU A 174 -7.57 20.70 -7.76
C LEU A 174 -7.90 21.15 -6.32
N GLY A 175 -8.95 20.59 -5.70
CA GLY A 175 -9.29 20.86 -4.31
C GLY A 175 -8.21 20.36 -3.33
N ALA A 176 -7.54 19.27 -3.69
CA ALA A 176 -6.41 18.74 -2.94
C ALA A 176 -5.19 19.67 -3.00
N ALA A 177 -4.96 20.34 -4.14
CA ALA A 177 -3.95 21.39 -4.22
C ALA A 177 -4.30 22.60 -3.35
N TYR A 178 -5.57 23.02 -3.30
CA TYR A 178 -5.99 24.07 -2.36
C TYR A 178 -5.84 23.65 -0.89
N THR A 179 -6.03 22.37 -0.58
CA THR A 179 -5.73 21.80 0.75
C THR A 179 -4.25 21.98 1.10
N ASN A 180 -3.34 21.66 0.18
CA ASN A 180 -1.90 21.85 0.36
C ASN A 180 -1.49 23.32 0.47
N ILE A 181 -2.09 24.20 -0.34
CA ILE A 181 -1.87 25.65 -0.23
C ILE A 181 -2.36 26.16 1.12
N MET A 182 -3.55 25.75 1.58
CA MET A 182 -4.05 26.15 2.89
C MET A 182 -3.14 25.67 4.02
N ALA A 183 -2.60 24.44 3.92
CA ALA A 183 -1.63 23.92 4.88
C ALA A 183 -0.34 24.76 4.93
N LYS A 184 0.22 25.11 3.77
CA LYS A 184 1.42 25.96 3.63
C LYS A 184 1.26 27.33 4.29
N TYR A 185 0.06 27.89 4.28
CA TYR A 185 -0.23 29.23 4.84
C TYR A 185 -1.06 29.20 6.14
N ALA A 186 -1.24 28.02 6.75
CA ALA A 186 -2.13 27.81 7.89
C ALA A 186 -1.80 28.71 9.10
N ASP A 187 -0.52 29.02 9.31
CA ASP A 187 -0.03 29.88 10.40
C ASP A 187 -0.42 31.35 10.25
N THR A 188 -0.89 31.75 9.06
CA THR A 188 -1.24 33.14 8.75
C THR A 188 -2.71 33.32 8.41
N LEU A 189 -3.32 32.33 7.74
CA LEU A 189 -4.72 32.37 7.36
C LEU A 189 -5.63 32.33 8.59
N ALA A 190 -6.65 33.17 8.58
CA ALA A 190 -7.59 33.37 9.68
C ALA A 190 -6.90 33.63 11.04
N GLY A 191 -5.71 34.25 11.02
CA GLY A 191 -4.93 34.54 12.22
C GLY A 191 -4.25 33.32 12.83
N GLY A 192 -3.96 32.28 12.02
CA GLY A 192 -3.24 31.08 12.47
C GLY A 192 -4.13 30.00 13.08
N PHE A 193 -5.46 30.16 13.05
CA PHE A 193 -6.38 29.22 13.69
C PHE A 193 -6.22 27.80 13.15
N PHE A 194 -5.92 27.63 11.87
CA PHE A 194 -5.92 26.31 11.24
C PHE A 194 -4.59 25.55 11.35
N ALA A 195 -3.55 26.12 11.98
CA ALA A 195 -2.21 25.53 12.03
C ALA A 195 -2.18 24.05 12.51
N ASP A 196 -3.03 23.72 13.50
CA ASP A 196 -3.12 22.38 14.09
C ASP A 196 -4.27 21.52 13.55
N SER A 197 -4.92 21.95 12.46
CA SER A 197 -5.99 21.19 11.79
C SER A 197 -5.46 19.93 11.13
N SER A 198 -6.37 19.01 10.80
CA SER A 198 -6.05 17.77 10.09
C SER A 198 -6.16 17.99 8.59
N TYR A 199 -5.05 17.91 7.86
CA TYR A 199 -5.02 18.10 6.41
C TYR A 199 -4.82 16.74 5.73
N VAL A 200 -5.82 16.29 4.96
CA VAL A 200 -5.72 15.09 4.14
C VAL A 200 -6.23 15.42 2.74
N ALA A 201 -5.41 15.15 1.73
CA ALA A 201 -5.64 15.60 0.37
C ALA A 201 -5.60 14.40 -0.59
N HIS A 202 -6.50 14.35 -1.58
CA HIS A 202 -6.69 13.17 -2.44
C HIS A 202 -6.40 13.48 -3.92
N ALA A 203 -5.65 12.62 -4.62
CA ALA A 203 -5.27 12.80 -6.03
C ALA A 203 -4.59 14.16 -6.29
N VAL A 204 -3.54 14.42 -5.51
CA VAL A 204 -2.97 15.77 -5.31
C VAL A 204 -2.02 16.17 -6.44
N PRO A 205 -2.25 17.26 -7.19
CA PRO A 205 -1.31 17.68 -8.25
C PRO A 205 -0.12 18.51 -7.76
N TYR A 206 -0.27 19.27 -6.67
CA TYR A 206 0.81 20.02 -6.01
C TYR A 206 0.92 19.62 -4.54
N THR A 207 2.12 19.21 -4.13
CA THR A 207 2.40 18.65 -2.82
C THR A 207 3.20 19.63 -1.95
N TYR A 208 2.75 19.83 -0.71
CA TYR A 208 3.47 20.60 0.30
C TYR A 208 4.14 19.66 1.32
N GLU A 209 5.47 19.64 1.34
CA GLU A 209 6.32 18.78 2.18
C GLU A 209 6.64 19.35 3.58
N GLY A 210 6.00 20.45 4.00
CA GLY A 210 6.38 21.10 5.27
C GLY A 210 5.71 20.49 6.51
N ASP A 211 6.53 20.17 7.51
CA ASP A 211 6.14 19.77 8.88
C ASP A 211 5.19 18.56 8.97
N ASP A 212 5.28 17.62 8.03
CA ASP A 212 4.41 16.42 7.96
C ASP A 212 2.92 16.83 8.09
N ARG A 213 2.59 18.00 7.51
CA ARG A 213 1.35 18.72 7.78
C ARG A 213 0.17 18.15 7.03
N VAL A 214 0.42 17.61 5.86
CA VAL A 214 -0.59 17.07 4.96
C VAL A 214 -0.30 15.60 4.76
N LEU A 215 -1.34 14.77 4.83
CA LEU A 215 -1.32 13.43 4.28
C LEU A 215 -1.86 13.50 2.85
N ASN A 216 -1.01 13.32 1.85
CA ASN A 216 -1.39 13.31 0.45
C ASN A 216 -1.60 11.86 0.01
N ILE A 217 -2.83 11.50 -0.33
CA ILE A 217 -3.20 10.16 -0.78
C ILE A 217 -3.49 10.22 -2.27
N GLY A 218 -2.88 9.37 -3.06
CA GLY A 218 -3.10 9.31 -4.49
C GLY A 218 -2.59 8.01 -5.08
N PHE A 219 -3.00 7.74 -6.31
CA PHE A 219 -2.53 6.56 -7.01
C PHE A 219 -1.39 6.95 -7.95
N GLU A 220 -0.32 6.16 -8.04
CA GLU A 220 0.78 6.41 -8.99
C GLU A 220 0.27 6.47 -10.44
N ASN A 221 -0.78 5.69 -10.74
CA ASN A 221 -1.34 5.55 -12.07
C ASN A 221 -2.46 6.58 -12.34
N ASP A 222 -2.65 7.52 -11.41
CA ASP A 222 -3.40 8.75 -11.60
C ASP A 222 -2.46 9.87 -12.07
N VAL A 223 -2.58 10.25 -13.33
CA VAL A 223 -1.71 11.27 -13.95
C VAL A 223 -1.86 12.68 -13.36
N VAL A 224 -2.90 12.93 -12.58
CA VAL A 224 -3.05 14.18 -11.83
C VAL A 224 -2.26 14.14 -10.54
N HIS A 225 -2.12 12.96 -9.93
CA HIS A 225 -1.34 12.83 -8.71
C HIS A 225 0.12 13.18 -8.98
N GLN A 226 0.65 14.05 -8.13
CA GLN A 226 1.97 14.66 -8.18
C GLN A 226 2.34 15.33 -9.51
N ALA A 227 1.36 15.71 -10.34
CA ALA A 227 1.66 16.22 -11.67
C ALA A 227 2.62 17.42 -11.69
N ALA A 228 2.60 18.25 -10.64
CA ALA A 228 3.50 19.39 -10.42
C ALA A 228 4.44 19.20 -9.21
N GLY A 229 4.50 18.02 -8.60
CA GLY A 229 5.35 17.68 -7.45
C GLY A 229 5.30 18.70 -6.31
N ASN A 230 6.45 18.94 -5.69
CA ASN A 230 6.66 19.97 -4.65
C ASN A 230 7.36 21.24 -5.17
N PHE A 231 7.43 21.44 -6.49
CA PHE A 231 8.17 22.55 -7.10
C PHE A 231 7.56 23.92 -6.75
N ASP A 232 8.37 24.98 -6.76
CA ASP A 232 7.90 26.34 -6.45
C ASP A 232 7.14 26.99 -7.62
N SER A 233 7.28 26.45 -8.83
CA SER A 233 6.55 26.92 -10.01
C SER A 233 6.26 25.81 -11.01
N LEU A 234 5.21 26.02 -11.82
CA LEU A 234 4.91 25.15 -12.97
C LEU A 234 6.09 25.06 -13.95
N GLY A 235 6.87 26.14 -14.10
CA GLY A 235 8.04 26.15 -14.97
C GLY A 235 9.14 25.18 -14.50
N GLU A 236 9.35 25.09 -13.19
CA GLU A 236 10.28 24.13 -12.59
C GLU A 236 9.77 22.69 -12.69
N ALA A 237 8.47 22.46 -12.45
CA ALA A 237 7.86 21.15 -12.65
C ALA A 237 8.01 20.67 -14.11
N VAL A 238 7.77 21.54 -15.09
CA VAL A 238 7.98 21.23 -16.52
C VAL A 238 9.46 21.03 -16.86
N ALA A 239 10.37 21.73 -16.17
CA ALA A 239 11.81 21.52 -16.37
C ALA A 239 12.28 20.17 -15.82
N ALA A 240 11.71 19.72 -14.69
CA ALA A 240 11.98 18.42 -14.09
C ALA A 240 11.38 17.26 -14.89
N ALA A 241 10.12 17.42 -15.35
CA ALA A 241 9.43 16.47 -16.21
C ALA A 241 8.92 17.17 -17.48
N PRO A 242 9.71 17.19 -18.58
CA PRO A 242 9.32 17.83 -19.83
C PRO A 242 7.97 17.32 -20.35
N GLY A 243 7.01 18.24 -20.45
CA GLY A 243 5.64 17.93 -20.88
C GLY A 243 4.75 17.32 -19.79
N LEU A 244 5.21 17.28 -18.54
CA LEU A 244 4.50 16.70 -17.41
C LEU A 244 4.12 15.24 -17.70
N ILE A 245 5.14 14.45 -18.06
CA ILE A 245 5.04 13.04 -18.48
C ILE A 245 5.70 12.16 -17.41
N GLY A 246 5.01 11.09 -16.98
CA GLY A 246 5.53 10.05 -16.08
C GLY A 246 6.00 10.59 -14.73
N GLN A 247 5.19 11.41 -14.08
CA GLN A 247 5.51 11.90 -12.74
C GLN A 247 5.30 10.79 -11.74
N ASP A 248 6.31 10.60 -10.91
CA ASP A 248 6.40 9.65 -9.83
C ASP A 248 7.60 10.16 -9.02
N TYR A 249 7.32 10.96 -7.99
CA TYR A 249 8.34 11.62 -7.18
C TYR A 249 8.28 11.05 -5.77
N ALA A 250 9.41 10.60 -5.24
CA ALA A 250 9.54 10.25 -3.82
C ALA A 250 9.33 11.49 -2.92
N LEU A 251 8.17 11.60 -2.27
CA LEU A 251 7.71 12.72 -1.47
C LEU A 251 7.19 12.21 -0.12
N GLY A 252 7.85 12.60 0.97
CA GLY A 252 7.59 12.03 2.30
C GLY A 252 6.18 12.30 2.85
N SER A 253 5.44 13.29 2.33
CA SER A 253 4.05 13.55 2.73
C SER A 253 3.00 12.81 1.89
N SER A 254 3.43 12.00 0.92
CA SER A 254 2.59 11.41 -0.13
C SER A 254 2.63 9.89 -0.10
N THR A 255 1.56 9.24 -0.56
CA THR A 255 1.57 7.80 -0.89
C THR A 255 2.07 7.62 -2.31
N ASP A 256 3.28 7.14 -2.48
CA ASP A 256 3.92 7.15 -3.80
C ASP A 256 3.71 5.84 -4.57
N ASN A 257 3.64 4.70 -3.87
CA ASN A 257 3.56 3.36 -4.48
C ASN A 257 2.16 2.72 -4.35
N LEU A 258 1.10 3.51 -4.55
CA LEU A 258 -0.28 3.06 -4.44
C LEU A 258 -0.93 2.89 -5.83
N ILE A 259 -1.37 1.68 -6.17
CA ILE A 259 -1.90 1.35 -7.51
C ILE A 259 -3.40 1.05 -7.46
N LEU A 260 -4.19 1.75 -8.29
CA LEU A 260 -5.57 1.38 -8.56
C LEU A 260 -5.64 0.48 -9.81
N PHE A 261 -5.74 -0.84 -9.61
CA PHE A 261 -5.62 -1.81 -10.70
C PHE A 261 -6.92 -1.96 -11.50
N GLY A 262 -7.16 -1.04 -12.44
CA GLY A 262 -8.34 -1.02 -13.31
C GLY A 262 -8.16 -1.73 -14.65
N ASP A 263 -9.26 -1.85 -15.41
CA ASP A 263 -9.28 -2.49 -16.75
C ASP A 263 -8.30 -1.86 -17.74
N ASP A 264 -8.08 -0.55 -17.62
CA ASP A 264 -7.15 0.20 -18.45
C ASP A 264 -5.71 -0.09 -18.04
N TYR A 265 -5.38 -0.02 -16.74
CA TYR A 265 -4.05 -0.35 -16.23
C TYR A 265 -3.67 -1.80 -16.51
N ALA A 266 -4.63 -2.73 -16.50
CA ALA A 266 -4.43 -4.11 -16.92
C ALA A 266 -4.09 -4.27 -18.41
N ASN A 267 -4.46 -3.31 -19.27
CA ASN A 267 -4.28 -3.44 -20.71
C ASN A 267 -2.81 -3.20 -21.11
N PRO A 268 -2.13 -4.14 -21.80
CA PRO A 268 -0.74 -3.97 -22.23
C PRO A 268 -0.49 -2.76 -23.15
N ALA A 269 -1.53 -2.24 -23.81
CA ALA A 269 -1.44 -1.06 -24.67
C ALA A 269 -1.61 0.27 -23.91
N TRP A 270 -2.02 0.24 -22.64
CA TRP A 270 -2.02 1.41 -21.77
C TRP A 270 -0.60 1.97 -21.65
N PRO A 271 -0.40 3.30 -21.73
CA PRO A 271 -1.40 4.37 -21.65
C PRO A 271 -1.88 4.92 -23.01
N TYR A 272 -1.86 4.10 -24.06
CA TYR A 272 -2.27 4.48 -25.43
C TYR A 272 -1.54 5.73 -25.97
N GLY A 273 -0.28 5.89 -25.57
CA GLY A 273 0.51 7.10 -25.75
C GLY A 273 1.42 7.35 -24.54
N PRO A 274 1.91 8.59 -24.33
CA PRO A 274 2.62 8.95 -23.11
C PRO A 274 1.66 9.06 -21.92
N PHE A 275 2.08 8.60 -20.73
CA PHE A 275 1.38 8.88 -19.48
C PHE A 275 1.58 10.36 -19.12
N ALA A 276 0.59 11.20 -19.43
CA ALA A 276 0.70 12.66 -19.32
C ALA A 276 -0.67 13.31 -19.13
N LEU A 277 -0.72 14.46 -18.44
CA LEU A 277 -1.96 15.18 -18.16
C LEU A 277 -2.82 15.45 -19.41
N TYR A 278 -2.20 15.70 -20.57
CA TYR A 278 -2.93 15.97 -21.81
C TYR A 278 -3.47 14.70 -22.51
N ASN A 279 -3.01 13.51 -22.12
CA ASN A 279 -3.46 12.23 -22.65
C ASN A 279 -4.66 11.71 -21.84
N ILE A 280 -5.83 12.32 -22.06
CA ILE A 280 -7.07 12.00 -21.32
C ILE A 280 -7.38 10.48 -21.30
N PRO A 281 -7.36 9.76 -22.44
CA PRO A 281 -7.64 8.32 -22.44
C PRO A 281 -6.58 7.45 -21.76
N GLY A 282 -5.39 8.00 -21.49
CA GLY A 282 -4.22 7.22 -21.08
C GLY A 282 -3.77 7.40 -19.63
N GLY A 283 -4.26 8.40 -18.90
CA GLY A 283 -3.80 8.63 -17.52
C GLY A 283 -4.87 9.08 -16.53
N TRP A 284 -6.09 9.39 -17.00
CA TRP A 284 -7.16 9.92 -16.15
C TRP A 284 -8.13 8.86 -15.62
N ALA A 285 -7.98 7.60 -16.03
CA ALA A 285 -8.92 6.55 -15.62
C ALA A 285 -8.87 6.32 -14.11
N ALA A 286 -7.68 6.18 -13.52
CA ALA A 286 -7.51 6.08 -12.08
C ALA A 286 -8.01 7.35 -11.37
N HIS A 287 -7.76 8.54 -11.94
CA HIS A 287 -8.27 9.81 -11.41
C HIS A 287 -9.79 9.85 -11.31
N VAL A 288 -10.50 9.32 -12.32
CA VAL A 288 -11.96 9.32 -12.33
C VAL A 288 -12.51 8.19 -11.46
N ALA A 289 -11.89 7.00 -11.54
CA ALA A 289 -12.32 5.84 -10.77
C ALA A 289 -12.15 6.05 -9.26
N GLY A 290 -11.07 6.72 -8.84
CA GLY A 290 -10.78 7.04 -7.44
C GLY A 290 -11.90 7.80 -6.72
N VAL A 291 -12.67 8.63 -7.44
CA VAL A 291 -13.81 9.36 -6.86
C VAL A 291 -14.94 8.43 -6.39
N SER A 292 -15.10 7.28 -7.06
CA SER A 292 -16.15 6.31 -6.75
C SER A 292 -15.62 5.01 -6.17
N SER A 293 -14.30 4.88 -6.01
CA SER A 293 -13.64 3.67 -5.53
C SER A 293 -13.80 3.53 -4.01
N ASP A 294 -13.76 2.29 -3.54
CA ASP A 294 -13.67 1.91 -2.13
C ASP A 294 -12.25 1.48 -1.73
N ALA A 295 -11.24 1.77 -2.55
CA ALA A 295 -9.86 1.34 -2.35
C ALA A 295 -9.28 1.74 -0.99
N VAL A 296 -9.41 3.02 -0.59
CA VAL A 296 -8.94 3.49 0.73
C VAL A 296 -9.60 2.70 1.87
N THR A 297 -10.89 2.40 1.74
CA THR A 297 -11.61 1.59 2.74
C THR A 297 -11.07 0.17 2.79
N ARG A 298 -10.86 -0.48 1.64
CA ARG A 298 -10.31 -1.85 1.58
C ARG A 298 -8.89 -1.92 2.12
N ILE A 299 -8.03 -0.94 1.82
CA ILE A 299 -6.68 -0.83 2.40
C ILE A 299 -6.76 -0.81 3.93
N THR A 300 -7.59 0.06 4.50
CA THR A 300 -7.73 0.18 5.95
C THR A 300 -8.41 -1.03 6.63
N GLN A 301 -9.05 -1.90 5.86
CA GLN A 301 -9.74 -3.09 6.35
C GLN A 301 -8.95 -4.38 6.11
N SER A 302 -7.86 -4.31 5.36
CA SER A 302 -7.03 -5.48 5.08
C SER A 302 -6.43 -6.05 6.38
N ALA A 303 -6.31 -7.37 6.42
CA ALA A 303 -5.62 -8.09 7.48
C ALA A 303 -4.16 -7.63 7.68
N PHE A 304 -3.56 -7.02 6.65
CA PHE A 304 -2.17 -6.59 6.65
C PHE A 304 -2.00 -5.07 6.79
N TYR A 305 -3.06 -4.31 7.07
CA TYR A 305 -2.97 -2.83 7.14
C TYR A 305 -1.90 -2.35 8.13
N GLU A 306 -1.78 -2.98 9.30
CA GLU A 306 -0.80 -2.59 10.33
C GLU A 306 0.66 -2.96 10.00
N LEU A 307 0.88 -3.66 8.90
CA LEU A 307 2.20 -3.97 8.34
C LEU A 307 2.61 -2.99 7.24
N THR A 308 1.67 -2.15 6.78
CA THR A 308 1.94 -1.16 5.73
C THR A 308 2.61 0.09 6.28
N SER A 309 3.32 0.78 5.42
CA SER A 309 3.86 2.11 5.62
C SER A 309 3.42 3.04 4.49
N ARG A 310 3.69 4.34 4.60
CA ARG A 310 3.26 5.34 3.63
C ARG A 310 3.74 5.04 2.20
N ASP A 311 4.94 4.49 2.07
CA ASP A 311 5.58 4.19 0.78
C ASP A 311 5.57 2.69 0.44
N SER A 312 4.84 1.86 1.18
CA SER A 312 4.64 0.46 0.80
C SER A 312 4.01 0.36 -0.59
N LEU A 313 4.46 -0.61 -1.39
CA LEU A 313 3.80 -0.96 -2.65
C LEU A 313 2.45 -1.62 -2.34
N VAL A 314 1.35 -0.93 -2.64
CA VAL A 314 -0.01 -1.41 -2.39
C VAL A 314 -0.80 -1.44 -3.70
N ILE A 315 -1.27 -2.62 -4.08
CA ILE A 315 -1.99 -2.86 -5.34
C ILE A 315 -3.42 -3.27 -5.02
N VAL A 316 -4.37 -2.43 -5.42
CA VAL A 316 -5.78 -2.60 -5.06
C VAL A 316 -6.59 -2.99 -6.29
N SER A 317 -7.24 -4.17 -6.24
CA SER A 317 -8.13 -4.64 -7.32
C SER A 317 -9.21 -3.60 -7.60
N ASN A 318 -9.33 -3.18 -8.85
CA ASN A 318 -10.38 -2.28 -9.33
C ASN A 318 -10.86 -2.66 -10.73
N LEU A 319 -10.78 -3.96 -11.05
CA LEU A 319 -11.23 -4.55 -12.32
C LEU A 319 -12.75 -4.56 -12.40
N SER A 320 -13.31 -4.40 -13.60
CA SER A 320 -14.75 -4.61 -13.82
C SER A 320 -15.09 -6.10 -13.91
N GLY A 321 -16.37 -6.45 -13.80
CA GLY A 321 -16.82 -7.83 -14.03
C GLY A 321 -16.59 -8.36 -15.44
N ALA A 322 -16.22 -7.51 -16.40
CA ALA A 322 -15.89 -7.96 -17.74
C ALA A 322 -14.48 -8.59 -17.84
N THR A 323 -13.58 -8.23 -16.91
CA THR A 323 -12.15 -8.57 -16.96
C THR A 323 -11.69 -9.39 -15.76
N ARG A 324 -12.32 -9.21 -14.58
CA ARG A 324 -11.93 -9.82 -13.30
C ARG A 324 -11.69 -11.33 -13.38
N ASP A 325 -12.56 -12.06 -14.07
CA ASP A 325 -12.46 -13.53 -14.20
C ASP A 325 -11.26 -14.01 -15.02
N ALA A 326 -10.59 -13.14 -15.78
CA ALA A 326 -9.55 -13.50 -16.75
C ALA A 326 -8.23 -12.76 -16.54
N VAL A 327 -8.23 -11.65 -15.81
CA VAL A 327 -7.08 -10.79 -15.58
C VAL A 327 -6.56 -11.02 -14.17
N TRP A 328 -5.25 -11.12 -14.02
CA TRP A 328 -4.61 -11.14 -12.72
C TRP A 328 -4.28 -9.71 -12.29
N VAL A 329 -4.63 -9.39 -11.05
CA VAL A 329 -4.12 -8.22 -10.34
C VAL A 329 -2.73 -8.60 -9.85
N GLU A 330 -1.73 -7.90 -10.38
CA GLU A 330 -0.31 -8.17 -10.17
C GLU A 330 0.48 -6.87 -10.34
N ASP A 331 1.71 -6.86 -9.86
CA ASP A 331 2.62 -5.76 -10.13
C ASP A 331 3.08 -5.79 -11.60
N LEU A 332 3.03 -4.64 -12.28
CA LEU A 332 3.28 -4.52 -13.72
C LEU A 332 4.28 -3.41 -14.00
N ASP A 333 5.26 -3.70 -14.87
CA ASP A 333 6.12 -2.68 -15.47
C ASP A 333 5.29 -1.72 -16.32
N ARG A 334 5.05 -0.51 -15.79
CA ARG A 334 4.18 0.50 -16.38
C ARG A 334 4.86 1.86 -16.39
N PRO A 335 4.52 2.75 -17.35
CA PRO A 335 5.09 4.11 -17.36
C PRO A 335 4.77 5.00 -16.15
N SER A 336 3.88 4.57 -15.24
CA SER A 336 3.63 5.20 -13.94
C SER A 336 4.73 4.88 -12.93
N ASP A 337 5.33 3.70 -12.99
CA ASP A 337 6.43 3.27 -12.13
C ASP A 337 7.77 3.77 -12.70
N ARG A 338 8.33 4.83 -12.10
CA ARG A 338 9.69 5.30 -12.44
C ARG A 338 10.75 4.95 -11.42
N HIS A 339 10.34 4.57 -10.22
CA HIS A 339 11.23 4.15 -9.15
C HIS A 339 11.61 2.67 -9.23
N GLY A 340 10.89 1.89 -10.04
CA GLY A 340 11.23 0.53 -10.43
C GLY A 340 10.94 -0.46 -9.31
N HIS A 341 9.68 -0.57 -8.90
CA HIS A 341 9.26 -1.50 -7.84
C HIS A 341 8.88 -2.90 -8.35
N VAL A 342 8.98 -3.14 -9.66
CA VAL A 342 8.64 -4.45 -10.25
C VAL A 342 9.48 -5.58 -9.65
N GLY A 343 8.83 -6.41 -8.84
CA GLY A 343 9.47 -7.51 -8.13
C GLY A 343 9.82 -7.21 -6.67
N ASP A 344 9.42 -6.07 -6.13
CA ASP A 344 9.49 -5.79 -4.69
C ASP A 344 8.32 -6.47 -3.95
N SER A 345 8.43 -6.63 -2.64
CA SER A 345 7.27 -7.01 -1.82
C SER A 345 6.07 -6.11 -2.08
N ALA A 346 4.92 -6.73 -2.35
CA ALA A 346 3.69 -5.99 -2.55
C ALA A 346 2.61 -6.41 -1.55
N PHE A 347 1.75 -5.44 -1.19
CA PHE A 347 0.47 -5.69 -0.55
C PHE A 347 -0.61 -5.73 -1.63
N LEU A 348 -1.15 -6.90 -1.94
CA LEU A 348 -2.22 -7.08 -2.92
C LEU A 348 -3.55 -7.19 -2.20
N ILE A 349 -4.50 -6.33 -2.56
CA ILE A 349 -5.80 -6.23 -1.91
C ILE A 349 -6.91 -6.50 -2.92
N GLY A 350 -7.64 -7.60 -2.71
CA GLY A 350 -8.81 -8.02 -3.44
C GLY A 350 -10.03 -7.14 -3.21
N SER A 351 -11.20 -7.63 -3.61
CA SER A 351 -12.45 -6.89 -3.62
C SER A 351 -13.53 -7.63 -2.82
N GLN A 352 -14.80 -7.44 -3.15
CA GLN A 352 -15.90 -8.21 -2.55
C GLN A 352 -16.39 -9.32 -3.50
N TYR A 353 -15.65 -9.57 -4.57
CA TYR A 353 -15.95 -10.47 -5.66
C TYR A 353 -14.75 -11.40 -5.86
N GLY A 354 -14.96 -12.56 -6.48
CA GLY A 354 -13.84 -13.45 -6.80
C GLY A 354 -12.81 -12.77 -7.70
N ASP A 355 -11.62 -12.57 -7.16
CA ASP A 355 -10.46 -11.95 -7.79
C ASP A 355 -9.41 -13.00 -8.17
N ARG A 356 -8.50 -12.60 -9.06
CA ARG A 356 -7.29 -13.34 -9.37
C ARG A 356 -6.09 -12.51 -8.95
N LEU A 357 -5.41 -12.91 -7.89
CA LEU A 357 -4.31 -12.15 -7.29
C LEU A 357 -2.99 -12.89 -7.53
N ARG A 358 -1.97 -12.18 -8.03
CA ARG A 358 -0.65 -12.78 -8.28
C ARG A 358 0.47 -11.93 -7.69
N GLY A 359 1.18 -12.53 -6.73
CA GLY A 359 2.44 -12.02 -6.20
C GLY A 359 3.60 -12.18 -7.19
N ASN A 360 4.72 -11.54 -6.88
CA ASN A 360 5.91 -11.45 -7.73
C ASN A 360 7.07 -12.31 -7.15
N VAL A 361 8.31 -11.84 -7.30
CA VAL A 361 9.50 -12.47 -6.71
C VAL A 361 9.83 -11.68 -5.44
N GLY A 362 9.32 -12.08 -4.28
CA GLY A 362 9.55 -11.31 -3.05
C GLY A 362 8.68 -11.77 -1.90
N ASN A 363 8.54 -10.94 -0.86
CA ASN A 363 7.69 -11.27 0.29
C ASN A 363 6.31 -10.61 0.12
N ASP A 364 5.35 -11.29 -0.49
CA ASP A 364 4.03 -10.70 -0.80
C ASP A 364 3.00 -10.92 0.31
N TYR A 365 2.14 -9.90 0.49
CA TYR A 365 1.05 -9.87 1.46
C TYR A 365 -0.27 -9.78 0.69
N ILE A 366 -0.97 -10.91 0.54
CA ILE A 366 -2.10 -11.03 -0.38
C ILE A 366 -3.39 -11.26 0.41
N ASP A 367 -4.30 -10.30 0.33
CA ASP A 367 -5.60 -10.33 0.99
C ASP A 367 -6.72 -10.44 -0.07
N GLY A 368 -7.38 -11.60 -0.13
CA GLY A 368 -8.52 -11.85 -1.02
C GLY A 368 -9.76 -11.03 -0.68
N MET A 369 -9.87 -10.61 0.58
CA MET A 369 -11.01 -9.89 1.15
C MET A 369 -12.29 -10.76 1.15
N ALA A 370 -13.11 -10.69 0.11
CA ALA A 370 -14.31 -11.52 0.00
C ALA A 370 -14.56 -11.89 -1.46
N GLY A 371 -15.21 -13.03 -1.69
CA GLY A 371 -15.33 -13.60 -3.03
C GLY A 371 -14.77 -15.02 -3.03
N ASP A 372 -14.89 -15.70 -4.18
CA ASP A 372 -14.19 -16.97 -4.37
C ASP A 372 -12.91 -16.66 -5.16
N ASP A 373 -11.79 -16.46 -4.45
CA ASP A 373 -10.55 -15.94 -4.99
C ASP A 373 -9.61 -17.03 -5.50
N ILE A 374 -8.77 -16.67 -6.47
CA ILE A 374 -7.66 -17.50 -6.94
C ILE A 374 -6.36 -16.74 -6.73
N ILE A 375 -5.49 -17.29 -5.89
CA ILE A 375 -4.27 -16.62 -5.42
C ILE A 375 -3.03 -17.39 -5.88
N ARG A 376 -2.10 -16.69 -6.54
CA ARG A 376 -0.79 -17.20 -6.93
C ARG A 376 0.30 -16.38 -6.22
N PRO A 377 0.89 -16.88 -5.13
CA PRO A 377 1.71 -16.04 -4.28
C PRO A 377 3.10 -15.70 -4.83
N GLY A 378 3.58 -16.38 -5.88
CA GLY A 378 4.92 -16.14 -6.40
C GLY A 378 5.99 -16.99 -5.70
N THR A 379 7.18 -16.42 -5.50
CA THR A 379 8.30 -17.03 -4.73
C THR A 379 8.57 -16.23 -3.46
N GLY A 380 9.65 -16.49 -2.71
CA GLY A 380 9.96 -15.76 -1.47
C GLY A 380 9.13 -16.17 -0.25
N GLN A 381 8.96 -15.26 0.72
CA GLN A 381 8.16 -15.46 1.94
C GLN A 381 6.82 -14.71 1.86
N ASN A 382 5.73 -15.44 1.61
CA ASN A 382 4.43 -14.83 1.40
C ASN A 382 3.45 -15.05 2.57
N ARG A 383 2.60 -14.05 2.80
CA ARG A 383 1.46 -14.08 3.72
C ARG A 383 0.17 -13.97 2.93
N ILE A 384 -0.74 -14.92 3.11
CA ILE A 384 -1.98 -15.01 2.34
C ILE A 384 -3.17 -15.13 3.28
N GLU A 385 -4.16 -14.27 3.08
CA GLU A 385 -5.49 -14.36 3.68
C GLU A 385 -6.52 -14.46 2.54
N GLY A 386 -7.21 -15.60 2.44
CA GLY A 386 -8.25 -15.77 1.42
C GLY A 386 -9.53 -14.99 1.75
N GLY A 387 -9.82 -14.79 3.05
CA GLY A 387 -10.96 -13.99 3.47
C GLY A 387 -12.29 -14.74 3.43
N LEU A 388 -13.34 -14.07 2.97
CA LEU A 388 -14.70 -14.62 2.94
C LEU A 388 -15.05 -15.24 1.58
N GLY A 389 -15.11 -16.56 1.52
CA GLY A 389 -15.68 -17.27 0.39
C GLY A 389 -15.16 -18.69 0.30
N SER A 390 -14.91 -19.16 -0.92
CA SER A 390 -14.24 -20.43 -1.17
C SER A 390 -13.00 -20.19 -2.02
N ASP A 391 -11.87 -20.04 -1.36
CA ASP A 391 -10.64 -19.54 -1.97
C ASP A 391 -9.71 -20.65 -2.40
N THR A 392 -8.91 -20.37 -3.43
CA THR A 392 -8.01 -21.34 -4.06
C THR A 392 -6.60 -20.78 -4.17
N LEU A 393 -5.64 -21.44 -3.52
CA LEU A 393 -4.22 -21.18 -3.70
C LEU A 393 -3.68 -22.00 -4.89
N GLU A 394 -2.97 -21.36 -5.83
CA GLU A 394 -2.30 -22.04 -6.93
C GLU A 394 -0.77 -21.95 -6.76
N LEU A 395 -0.14 -23.09 -6.46
CA LEU A 395 1.28 -23.22 -6.20
C LEU A 395 2.04 -23.81 -7.39
N SER A 396 3.22 -23.26 -7.69
CA SER A 396 4.08 -23.75 -8.77
C SER A 396 4.64 -25.14 -8.48
N GLY A 397 4.85 -25.92 -9.53
CA GLY A 397 5.45 -27.25 -9.45
C GLY A 397 4.47 -28.33 -8.99
N SER A 398 5.00 -29.45 -8.51
CA SER A 398 4.22 -30.60 -8.06
C SER A 398 4.20 -30.70 -6.54
N MET A 399 3.20 -31.35 -5.96
CA MET A 399 3.12 -31.61 -4.51
C MET A 399 4.41 -32.24 -3.92
N ARG A 400 5.24 -32.92 -4.71
CA ARG A 400 6.52 -33.50 -4.24
C ARG A 400 7.59 -32.46 -3.92
N ASP A 401 7.43 -31.26 -4.45
CA ASP A 401 8.34 -30.13 -4.23
C ASP A 401 8.01 -29.41 -2.92
N TRP A 402 6.88 -29.75 -2.29
CA TRP A 402 6.32 -29.04 -1.15
C TRP A 402 6.25 -29.92 0.11
N SER A 403 6.50 -29.29 1.25
CA SER A 403 6.12 -29.78 2.57
C SER A 403 5.05 -28.87 3.14
N VAL A 404 4.03 -29.45 3.78
CA VAL A 404 2.85 -28.72 4.25
C VAL A 404 2.69 -28.96 5.74
N THR A 405 2.63 -27.90 6.54
CA THR A 405 2.52 -27.96 8.00
C THR A 405 1.28 -27.17 8.43
N ARG A 406 0.38 -27.80 9.19
CA ARG A 406 -0.71 -27.09 9.86
C ARG A 406 -0.21 -26.52 11.19
N LEU A 407 -0.39 -25.22 11.38
CA LEU A 407 0.04 -24.50 12.58
C LEU A 407 -1.08 -24.43 13.62
N THR A 408 -0.71 -24.20 14.89
CA THR A 408 -1.64 -24.23 16.03
C THR A 408 -2.58 -23.04 16.08
N ASP A 409 -2.25 -21.95 15.40
CA ASP A 409 -3.12 -20.79 15.20
C ASP A 409 -4.15 -21.01 14.07
N GLY A 410 -4.07 -22.14 13.37
CA GLY A 410 -4.98 -22.51 12.28
C GLY A 410 -4.43 -22.25 10.89
N THR A 411 -3.35 -21.48 10.76
CA THR A 411 -2.68 -21.21 9.47
C THR A 411 -1.98 -22.47 8.94
N ILE A 412 -1.60 -22.43 7.66
CA ILE A 412 -0.92 -23.53 6.99
C ILE A 412 0.34 -23.00 6.30
N ALA A 413 1.47 -23.60 6.64
CA ALA A 413 2.75 -23.30 6.01
C ALA A 413 3.01 -24.27 4.85
N PHE A 414 3.05 -23.73 3.63
CA PHE A 414 3.52 -24.43 2.42
C PHE A 414 4.96 -24.02 2.15
N PHE A 415 5.88 -24.96 2.31
CA PHE A 415 7.30 -24.71 2.14
C PHE A 415 7.87 -25.53 0.98
N SER A 416 8.58 -24.87 0.07
CA SER A 416 9.35 -25.46 -1.01
C SER A 416 10.78 -24.95 -1.02
N GLN A 417 11.71 -25.84 -1.34
CA GLN A 417 13.10 -25.47 -1.53
C GLN A 417 13.34 -24.52 -2.71
N SER A 418 12.45 -24.54 -3.70
CA SER A 418 12.57 -23.82 -4.97
C SER A 418 11.61 -22.64 -5.11
N PHE A 419 10.54 -22.62 -4.30
CA PHE A 419 9.47 -21.62 -4.42
C PHE A 419 9.20 -20.87 -3.11
N GLY A 420 10.02 -21.07 -2.07
CA GLY A 420 9.94 -20.32 -0.82
C GLY A 420 8.88 -20.83 0.15
N LEU A 421 8.40 -19.93 1.00
CA LEU A 421 7.50 -20.19 2.12
C LEU A 421 6.20 -19.39 1.94
N ASN A 422 5.05 -20.05 2.10
CA ASN A 422 3.75 -19.39 2.09
C ASN A 422 3.03 -19.72 3.38
N ILE A 423 2.67 -18.70 4.16
CA ILE A 423 1.86 -18.81 5.38
C ILE A 423 0.44 -18.39 5.05
N VAL A 424 -0.48 -19.35 5.08
CA VAL A 424 -1.81 -19.23 4.46
C VAL A 424 -2.92 -19.36 5.51
N SER A 425 -3.88 -18.45 5.43
CA SER A 425 -5.14 -18.43 6.18
C SER A 425 -6.33 -18.24 5.23
N GLY A 426 -7.53 -18.63 5.66
CA GLY A 426 -8.76 -18.41 4.90
C GLY A 426 -8.83 -19.05 3.51
N VAL A 427 -8.10 -20.14 3.26
CA VAL A 427 -8.12 -20.85 1.97
C VAL A 427 -8.60 -22.28 2.13
N GLU A 428 -9.55 -22.70 1.29
CA GLU A 428 -10.16 -24.03 1.34
C GLU A 428 -9.55 -25.01 0.33
N LYS A 429 -8.93 -24.51 -0.75
CA LYS A 429 -8.42 -25.34 -1.85
C LYS A 429 -6.98 -24.97 -2.20
N VAL A 430 -6.21 -25.98 -2.59
CA VAL A 430 -4.88 -25.77 -3.17
C VAL A 430 -4.73 -26.56 -4.46
N THR A 431 -4.20 -25.90 -5.48
CA THR A 431 -3.85 -26.52 -6.76
C THR A 431 -2.35 -26.44 -6.96
N PHE A 432 -1.70 -27.58 -7.21
CA PHE A 432 -0.30 -27.62 -7.62
C PHE A 432 -0.22 -27.64 -9.14
N LEU A 433 0.33 -26.60 -9.73
CA LEU A 433 0.46 -26.36 -11.16
C LEU A 433 1.60 -27.20 -11.76
N ASP A 434 1.41 -28.52 -11.79
CA ASP A 434 2.33 -29.43 -12.46
C ASP A 434 2.22 -29.36 -13.99
N THR A 435 3.30 -29.75 -14.69
CA THR A 435 3.37 -29.79 -16.17
C THR A 435 3.06 -31.18 -16.74
N GLY A 436 2.43 -32.04 -15.94
CA GLY A 436 2.08 -33.41 -16.29
C GLY A 436 0.92 -33.52 -17.28
N LEU A 437 0.68 -34.75 -17.74
CA LEU A 437 -0.32 -35.07 -18.78
C LEU A 437 -1.76 -34.72 -18.42
N TRP A 438 -2.07 -34.47 -17.14
CA TRP A 438 -3.42 -34.24 -16.64
C TRP A 438 -3.67 -32.81 -16.14
N GLY A 439 -2.68 -31.91 -16.29
CA GLY A 439 -2.70 -30.58 -15.68
C GLY A 439 -2.44 -30.64 -14.18
N GLY A 440 -2.69 -29.52 -13.49
CA GLY A 440 -2.46 -29.40 -12.06
C GLY A 440 -3.28 -30.37 -11.21
N ARG A 441 -2.76 -30.72 -10.03
CA ARG A 441 -3.48 -31.53 -9.04
C ARG A 441 -4.21 -30.64 -8.05
N HIS A 442 -5.45 -30.98 -7.77
CA HIS A 442 -6.35 -30.19 -6.93
C HIS A 442 -6.60 -30.89 -5.60
N TYR A 443 -6.52 -30.15 -4.50
CA TYR A 443 -6.76 -30.67 -3.17
C TYR A 443 -7.72 -29.77 -2.41
N THR A 444 -8.57 -30.40 -1.59
CA THR A 444 -9.29 -29.73 -0.51
C THR A 444 -8.42 -29.72 0.74
N ILE A 445 -8.40 -28.60 1.46
CA ILE A 445 -7.70 -28.43 2.72
C ILE A 445 -8.62 -28.94 3.85
N GLU A 446 -8.31 -30.12 4.36
CA GLU A 446 -9.05 -30.73 5.48
C GLU A 446 -8.36 -30.46 6.82
N ALA A 447 -9.02 -30.82 7.92
CA ALA A 447 -8.47 -30.57 9.25
C ALA A 447 -7.12 -31.28 9.51
N ASP A 448 -6.89 -32.45 8.89
CA ASP A 448 -5.75 -33.33 9.15
C ASP A 448 -4.89 -33.66 7.92
N ARG A 449 -5.30 -33.24 6.71
CA ARG A 449 -4.60 -33.55 5.46
C ARG A 449 -5.00 -32.61 4.31
N LEU A 450 -4.26 -32.68 3.21
CA LEU A 450 -4.77 -32.28 1.90
C LEU A 450 -5.44 -33.49 1.26
N GLU A 451 -6.74 -33.41 0.99
CA GLU A 451 -7.50 -34.47 0.32
C GLU A 451 -7.47 -34.25 -1.19
N ASP A 452 -6.94 -35.21 -1.95
CA ASP A 452 -6.79 -35.08 -3.40
C ASP A 452 -8.15 -35.26 -4.08
N GLN A 453 -8.55 -34.24 -4.83
CA GLN A 453 -9.82 -34.17 -5.58
C GLN A 453 -9.58 -34.19 -7.09
N THR A 454 -8.36 -34.54 -7.53
CA THR A 454 -7.98 -34.50 -8.94
C THR A 454 -8.76 -35.52 -9.77
N PHE A 455 -8.96 -36.73 -9.24
CA PHE A 455 -9.74 -37.75 -9.92
C PHE A 455 -11.13 -37.90 -9.30
N SER A 456 -12.08 -38.37 -10.11
CA SER A 456 -13.45 -38.63 -9.65
C SER A 456 -14.01 -39.91 -10.26
N GLY A 457 -14.99 -40.50 -9.58
CA GLY A 457 -15.70 -41.71 -10.01
C GLY A 457 -14.77 -42.92 -10.16
N LEU A 458 -14.69 -43.48 -11.38
CA LEU A 458 -13.90 -44.70 -11.63
C LEU A 458 -12.38 -44.50 -11.50
N PHE A 459 -11.90 -43.28 -11.24
CA PHE A 459 -10.47 -42.96 -11.15
C PHE A 459 -10.01 -42.50 -9.76
N GLU A 460 -10.90 -42.39 -8.76
CA GLU A 460 -10.58 -41.96 -7.38
C GLU A 460 -9.46 -42.77 -6.72
N ARG A 461 -9.26 -44.03 -7.12
CA ARG A 461 -8.13 -44.86 -6.64
C ARG A 461 -6.73 -44.28 -6.93
N PHE A 462 -6.64 -43.23 -7.75
CA PHE A 462 -5.40 -42.54 -8.11
C PHE A 462 -5.16 -41.26 -7.30
N ASP A 463 -6.12 -40.88 -6.47
CA ASP A 463 -5.99 -39.78 -5.52
C ASP A 463 -4.94 -40.13 -4.47
N GLN A 464 -4.16 -39.11 -4.08
CA GLN A 464 -3.07 -39.23 -3.12
C GLN A 464 -3.16 -38.14 -2.07
N ASP A 465 -3.92 -38.41 -1.02
CA ASP A 465 -4.00 -37.53 0.14
C ASP A 465 -2.63 -37.32 0.78
N ILE A 466 -2.41 -36.10 1.28
CA ILE A 466 -1.15 -35.70 1.90
C ILE A 466 -1.37 -35.34 3.36
N ALA A 467 -0.79 -36.14 4.26
CA ALA A 467 -0.77 -35.80 5.68
C ALA A 467 0.16 -34.60 5.96
N TYR A 468 -0.22 -33.76 6.91
CA TYR A 468 0.62 -32.65 7.33
C TYR A 468 1.92 -33.11 8.00
N THR A 469 2.99 -32.36 7.73
CA THR A 469 4.30 -32.53 8.33
C THR A 469 4.29 -31.96 9.75
N GLY A 470 4.91 -32.68 10.70
CA GLY A 470 5.06 -32.20 12.07
C GLY A 470 6.15 -31.12 12.19
N ALA A 471 5.93 -30.15 13.08
CA ALA A 471 6.88 -29.10 13.42
C ALA A 471 6.84 -28.78 14.93
N LYS A 472 7.91 -28.18 15.45
CA LYS A 472 7.84 -27.47 16.74
C LYS A 472 7.24 -26.10 16.51
N GLN A 473 6.38 -25.68 17.42
CA GLN A 473 5.61 -24.44 17.28
C GLN A 473 5.61 -23.68 18.60
N GLY A 474 5.66 -22.36 18.53
CA GLY A 474 5.51 -21.47 19.68
C GLY A 474 4.05 -21.11 19.93
N THR A 475 3.86 -19.93 20.49
CA THR A 475 2.58 -19.35 20.93
C THR A 475 2.46 -17.93 20.40
N ALA A 476 1.51 -17.14 20.90
CA ALA A 476 1.41 -15.72 20.56
C ALA A 476 2.32 -14.81 21.44
N GLY A 477 3.21 -15.39 22.24
CA GLY A 477 4.17 -14.64 23.03
C GLY A 477 5.55 -15.29 22.98
N ALA A 478 6.55 -14.59 23.52
CA ALA A 478 7.96 -14.98 23.44
C ALA A 478 8.26 -16.42 23.90
N ASP A 479 8.84 -17.20 23.01
CA ASP A 479 9.19 -18.60 23.15
C ASP A 479 10.69 -18.86 22.93
N THR A 480 11.15 -20.03 23.38
CA THR A 480 12.50 -20.52 23.10
C THR A 480 12.43 -21.95 22.61
N LEU A 481 12.69 -22.14 21.33
CA LEU A 481 12.45 -23.40 20.63
C LEU A 481 13.72 -23.88 19.94
N SER A 482 13.86 -25.19 19.78
CA SER A 482 14.96 -25.75 18.99
C SER A 482 14.58 -27.04 18.30
N GLY A 483 14.89 -27.17 17.01
CA GLY A 483 14.58 -28.33 16.20
C GLY A 483 14.84 -28.06 14.72
N SER A 484 14.59 -29.06 13.87
CA SER A 484 14.86 -28.96 12.44
C SER A 484 13.71 -28.38 11.61
N ARG A 485 12.57 -28.15 12.25
CA ARG A 485 11.41 -27.47 11.69
C ARG A 485 10.70 -26.74 12.82
N VAL A 486 10.82 -25.42 12.84
CA VAL A 486 10.36 -24.58 13.94
C VAL A 486 9.61 -23.38 13.39
N PHE A 487 8.43 -23.11 13.95
CA PHE A 487 7.63 -21.92 13.69
C PHE A 487 7.42 -21.20 15.03
N GLY A 488 7.85 -19.96 15.17
CA GLY A 488 7.68 -19.17 16.40
C GLY A 488 6.23 -18.74 16.63
N LEU A 489 5.57 -18.29 15.56
CA LEU A 489 4.22 -17.74 15.50
C LEU A 489 4.18 -16.27 15.89
N GLY A 490 4.00 -15.94 17.17
CA GLY A 490 3.91 -14.54 17.57
C GLY A 490 4.68 -14.23 18.86
N GLY A 491 5.12 -12.98 18.98
CA GLY A 491 5.99 -12.52 20.05
C GLY A 491 7.47 -12.73 19.74
N ASN A 492 8.32 -12.08 20.52
CA ASN A 492 9.77 -12.03 20.27
C ASN A 492 10.45 -13.34 20.68
N ASP A 493 10.69 -14.22 19.73
CA ASP A 493 11.12 -15.59 19.91
C ASP A 493 12.64 -15.78 19.82
N THR A 494 13.09 -16.93 20.30
CA THR A 494 14.46 -17.41 20.06
C THR A 494 14.41 -18.83 19.52
N LEU A 495 14.72 -18.97 18.24
CA LEU A 495 14.67 -20.23 17.50
C LEU A 495 16.07 -20.73 17.21
N THR A 496 16.32 -22.02 17.45
CA THR A 496 17.62 -22.62 17.15
C THR A 496 17.52 -23.94 16.40
N GLY A 497 18.20 -24.02 15.27
CA GLY A 497 18.38 -25.21 14.46
C GLY A 497 19.19 -26.31 15.14
N THR A 498 19.67 -27.24 14.33
CA THR A 498 20.34 -28.46 14.71
C THR A 498 21.78 -28.45 14.20
N SER A 499 22.24 -29.50 13.53
CA SER A 499 23.54 -29.53 12.86
C SER A 499 23.40 -30.10 11.44
N GLY A 500 22.17 -30.10 10.93
CA GLY A 500 21.79 -30.53 9.59
C GLY A 500 20.75 -29.55 9.05
N SER A 501 20.21 -29.81 7.86
CA SER A 501 19.27 -28.86 7.23
C SER A 501 17.99 -28.64 8.03
N ASP A 502 17.74 -27.38 8.35
CA ASP A 502 16.60 -26.94 9.14
C ASP A 502 15.73 -25.92 8.39
N LEU A 503 14.47 -25.81 8.82
CA LEU A 503 13.54 -24.73 8.45
C LEU A 503 13.14 -23.98 9.72
N LEU A 504 13.47 -22.70 9.80
CA LEU A 504 13.07 -21.81 10.89
C LEU A 504 12.22 -20.66 10.34
N TYR A 505 11.07 -20.40 10.95
CA TYR A 505 10.22 -19.23 10.69
C TYR A 505 9.92 -18.55 12.02
N GLY A 506 10.28 -17.28 12.17
CA GLY A 506 10.03 -16.49 13.38
C GLY A 506 8.55 -16.21 13.57
N GLY A 507 7.95 -15.48 12.64
CA GLY A 507 6.55 -15.09 12.70
C GLY A 507 6.45 -13.59 12.98
N SER A 508 5.51 -13.17 13.83
CA SER A 508 5.39 -11.75 14.19
C SER A 508 6.17 -11.43 15.47
N GLY A 509 6.92 -10.32 15.51
CA GLY A 509 7.71 -9.87 16.65
C GLY A 509 9.20 -9.92 16.37
N ASP A 510 10.01 -9.30 17.24
CA ASP A 510 11.46 -9.19 17.00
C ASP A 510 12.19 -10.49 17.42
N ASP A 511 12.50 -11.34 16.45
CA ASP A 511 12.97 -12.70 16.67
C ASP A 511 14.48 -12.87 16.59
N ARG A 512 14.96 -13.98 17.16
CA ARG A 512 16.38 -14.41 17.06
C ARG A 512 16.46 -15.82 16.51
N LEU A 513 17.01 -15.96 15.31
CA LEU A 513 17.08 -17.23 14.60
C LEU A 513 18.54 -17.65 14.35
N ASP A 514 18.90 -18.85 14.78
CA ASP A 514 20.24 -19.45 14.61
C ASP A 514 20.15 -20.86 14.01
N GLY A 515 20.54 -21.02 12.75
CA GLY A 515 20.57 -22.31 12.03
C GLY A 515 21.64 -23.27 12.53
N ARG A 516 22.69 -22.74 13.19
CA ARG A 516 23.92 -23.43 13.63
C ARG A 516 24.73 -24.00 12.48
N GLY A 517 24.28 -25.06 11.83
CA GLY A 517 24.97 -25.57 10.67
C GLY A 517 24.22 -26.69 10.00
N GLY A 518 24.50 -26.90 8.73
CA GLY A 518 23.55 -27.55 7.85
C GLY A 518 23.37 -26.71 6.60
N ASN A 519 22.35 -27.00 5.82
CA ASN A 519 21.92 -26.10 4.77
C ASN A 519 20.54 -25.64 5.15
N ASP A 520 20.45 -24.46 5.74
CA ASP A 520 19.28 -24.02 6.47
C ASP A 520 18.46 -23.02 5.64
N ARG A 521 17.16 -22.96 5.93
CA ARG A 521 16.30 -21.88 5.47
C ARG A 521 15.69 -21.18 6.67
N ILE A 522 15.97 -19.89 6.77
CA ILE A 522 15.65 -19.07 7.92
C ILE A 522 14.87 -17.88 7.41
N TYR A 523 13.65 -17.76 7.91
CA TYR A 523 12.68 -16.73 7.58
C TYR A 523 12.37 -15.98 8.88
N GLY A 524 12.65 -14.67 8.94
CA GLY A 524 12.38 -13.84 10.10
C GLY A 524 10.88 -13.69 10.29
N GLY A 525 10.24 -12.94 9.40
CA GLY A 525 8.79 -12.80 9.38
C GLY A 525 8.37 -11.34 9.37
N GLU A 526 7.63 -10.92 10.38
CA GLU A 526 7.20 -9.53 10.59
C GLU A 526 7.89 -9.05 11.88
N GLY A 527 8.65 -7.96 11.86
CA GLY A 527 9.35 -7.43 13.04
C GLY A 527 10.85 -7.25 12.80
N ASP A 528 11.56 -6.70 13.78
CA ASP A 528 13.00 -6.43 13.63
C ASP A 528 13.83 -7.68 14.01
N ASP A 529 14.17 -8.53 13.04
CA ASP A 529 14.72 -9.84 13.31
C ASP A 529 16.25 -9.89 13.31
N ARG A 530 16.79 -10.92 13.97
CA ARG A 530 18.22 -11.23 13.95
C ARG A 530 18.46 -12.65 13.45
N LEU A 531 19.03 -12.78 12.26
CA LEU A 531 19.24 -14.05 11.57
C LEU A 531 20.73 -14.44 11.52
N THR A 532 21.01 -15.72 11.78
CA THR A 532 22.34 -16.33 11.64
C THR A 532 22.19 -17.72 11.02
N GLY A 533 22.72 -17.94 9.81
CA GLY A 533 22.72 -19.25 9.16
C GLY A 533 23.64 -20.26 9.85
N GLY A 534 24.85 -19.81 10.18
CA GLY A 534 25.88 -20.67 10.75
C GLY A 534 26.79 -21.25 9.68
N GLY A 535 27.12 -22.54 9.76
CA GLY A 535 28.00 -23.20 8.81
C GLY A 535 27.27 -24.07 7.79
N GLY A 536 27.61 -23.92 6.51
CA GLY A 536 27.01 -24.68 5.39
C GLY A 536 26.34 -23.75 4.40
N ARG A 537 25.33 -24.21 3.65
CA ARG A 537 24.66 -23.38 2.62
C ARG A 537 23.29 -22.92 3.08
N ASP A 538 23.22 -21.68 3.52
CA ASP A 538 22.06 -21.13 4.20
C ASP A 538 21.39 -20.03 3.35
N LEU A 539 20.06 -20.00 3.38
CA LEU A 539 19.25 -18.90 2.83
C LEU A 539 18.57 -18.19 3.99
N LEU A 540 18.78 -16.88 4.06
CA LEU A 540 18.21 -15.98 5.05
C LEU A 540 17.26 -15.02 4.34
N ASN A 541 16.05 -14.90 4.86
CA ASN A 541 15.03 -13.96 4.42
C ASN A 541 14.54 -13.24 5.69
N GLY A 542 14.70 -11.93 5.74
CA GLY A 542 14.37 -11.11 6.89
C GLY A 542 12.86 -10.96 7.05
N GLY A 543 12.16 -10.65 5.96
CA GLY A 543 10.73 -10.39 5.97
C GLY A 543 10.43 -8.90 5.90
N LEU A 544 9.52 -8.42 6.75
CA LEU A 544 9.26 -6.98 6.95
C LEU A 544 9.89 -6.55 8.28
N GLY A 545 10.54 -5.39 8.30
CA GLY A 545 11.18 -4.82 9.50
C GLY A 545 12.61 -4.38 9.24
N ASP A 546 13.28 -3.86 10.27
CA ASP A 546 14.70 -3.51 10.20
C ASP A 546 15.56 -4.71 10.63
N ASP A 547 15.97 -5.55 9.68
CA ASP A 547 16.60 -6.83 10.01
C ASP A 547 18.11 -6.76 10.21
N LEU A 548 18.63 -7.71 10.99
CA LEU A 548 20.06 -7.90 11.22
C LEU A 548 20.53 -9.29 10.81
N PHE A 549 21.16 -9.36 9.65
CA PHE A 549 21.84 -10.56 9.14
C PHE A 549 23.27 -10.64 9.69
N VAL A 550 23.62 -11.78 10.32
CA VAL A 550 24.95 -11.96 10.93
C VAL A 550 25.69 -13.08 10.24
N VAL A 551 26.87 -12.74 9.72
CA VAL A 551 27.75 -13.67 9.02
C VAL A 551 29.07 -13.80 9.79
N ASP A 552 29.32 -15.00 10.32
CA ASP A 552 30.62 -15.36 10.90
C ASP A 552 31.49 -15.98 9.82
N ALA A 553 32.42 -15.18 9.29
CA ALA A 553 33.29 -15.58 8.19
C ALA A 553 34.33 -16.66 8.56
N SER A 554 34.38 -17.08 9.84
CA SER A 554 35.19 -18.22 10.28
C SER A 554 34.51 -19.58 10.05
N LEU A 555 33.19 -19.59 9.81
CA LEU A 555 32.42 -20.81 9.56
C LEU A 555 32.44 -21.16 8.06
N PRO A 556 32.77 -22.40 7.67
CA PRO A 556 32.82 -22.77 6.26
C PRO A 556 31.40 -22.80 5.66
N GLY A 557 31.20 -22.18 4.49
CA GLY A 557 29.86 -22.18 3.89
C GLY A 557 29.58 -21.15 2.82
N HIS A 558 28.30 -20.99 2.53
CA HIS A 558 27.74 -19.99 1.64
C HIS A 558 26.44 -19.46 2.25
N VAL A 559 26.34 -18.16 2.48
CA VAL A 559 25.12 -17.52 2.96
C VAL A 559 24.51 -16.74 1.80
N THR A 560 23.21 -16.93 1.57
CA THR A 560 22.41 -16.14 0.64
C THR A 560 21.43 -15.31 1.45
N ILE A 561 21.40 -14.00 1.26
CA ILE A 561 20.34 -13.11 1.77
C ILE A 561 19.43 -12.80 0.58
N GLU A 562 18.16 -13.21 0.66
CA GLU A 562 17.20 -13.19 -0.45
C GLU A 562 16.54 -11.81 -0.64
N ASP A 563 16.34 -11.05 0.45
CA ASP A 563 15.44 -9.89 0.48
C ASP A 563 16.06 -8.64 1.12
N PHE A 564 17.39 -8.50 1.09
CA PHE A 564 18.07 -7.36 1.70
C PHE A 564 17.56 -6.02 1.14
N ARG A 565 16.98 -5.17 2.01
CA ARG A 565 16.40 -3.89 1.63
C ARG A 565 16.94 -2.70 2.39
N LEU A 566 17.05 -1.62 1.64
CA LEU A 566 17.35 -0.29 2.15
C LEU A 566 16.44 0.72 1.45
N SER A 567 15.39 1.11 2.15
CA SER A 567 14.46 2.17 1.76
C SER A 567 14.33 3.21 2.88
N ASP A 568 13.47 4.19 2.69
CA ASP A 568 13.12 5.13 3.77
C ASP A 568 12.28 4.47 4.88
N VAL A 569 11.76 3.26 4.62
CA VAL A 569 10.86 2.51 5.51
C VAL A 569 11.54 1.32 6.17
N GLU A 570 12.32 0.54 5.42
CA GLU A 570 12.99 -0.69 5.89
C GLU A 570 14.50 -0.55 5.72
N ARG A 571 15.25 -0.81 6.79
CA ARG A 571 16.69 -0.58 6.87
C ARG A 571 17.44 -1.79 7.40
N ASP A 572 17.61 -2.77 6.54
CA ASP A 572 18.38 -3.95 6.86
C ASP A 572 19.85 -3.65 7.09
N THR A 573 20.44 -4.47 7.95
CA THR A 573 21.85 -4.40 8.28
C THR A 573 22.52 -5.75 8.21
N ILE A 574 23.74 -5.76 7.68
CA ILE A 574 24.59 -6.94 7.66
C ILE A 574 25.76 -6.72 8.61
N ARG A 575 26.01 -7.70 9.49
CA ARG A 575 27.19 -7.73 10.35
C ARG A 575 28.09 -8.89 9.98
N ILE A 576 29.24 -8.57 9.39
CA ILE A 576 30.29 -9.52 9.08
C ILE A 576 31.28 -9.55 10.23
N THR A 577 31.55 -10.72 10.77
CA THR A 577 32.53 -10.93 11.85
C THR A 577 33.62 -11.91 11.41
N ASN A 578 34.81 -11.79 12.01
CA ASN A 578 35.92 -12.73 11.84
C ASN A 578 36.48 -12.87 10.40
N SER A 579 36.15 -11.97 9.47
CA SER A 579 36.66 -11.99 8.08
C SER A 579 38.09 -11.47 7.95
N GLY A 580 38.54 -10.66 8.92
CA GLY A 580 39.79 -9.91 8.82
C GLY A 580 39.73 -8.66 7.94
N ILE A 581 38.61 -8.42 7.25
CA ILE A 581 38.32 -7.23 6.46
C ILE A 581 37.89 -6.10 7.40
N ARG A 582 38.49 -4.91 7.29
CA ARG A 582 38.28 -3.78 8.22
C ARG A 582 37.76 -2.53 7.53
N THR A 583 37.77 -2.49 6.20
CA THR A 583 37.36 -1.30 5.44
C THR A 583 36.49 -1.69 4.23
N MET A 584 35.64 -0.76 3.78
CA MET A 584 34.86 -0.93 2.55
C MET A 584 35.73 -1.10 1.30
N ALA A 585 36.92 -0.51 1.26
CA ALA A 585 37.85 -0.67 0.15
C ALA A 585 38.39 -2.10 0.06
N GLU A 586 38.72 -2.72 1.20
CA GLU A 586 39.10 -4.13 1.27
C GLU A 586 37.91 -5.01 0.88
N LEU A 587 36.71 -4.75 1.40
CA LEU A 587 35.53 -5.52 1.05
C LEU A 587 35.25 -5.50 -0.45
N ARG A 588 35.33 -4.32 -1.10
CA ARG A 588 35.17 -4.19 -2.55
C ARG A 588 36.23 -4.96 -3.35
N ALA A 589 37.44 -5.11 -2.82
CA ALA A 589 38.46 -5.94 -3.45
C ALA A 589 38.19 -7.45 -3.32
N HIS A 590 37.32 -7.83 -2.38
CA HIS A 590 36.89 -9.19 -2.10
C HIS A 590 35.48 -9.51 -2.60
N GLY A 591 34.84 -8.58 -3.32
CA GLY A 591 33.49 -8.77 -3.84
C GLY A 591 33.40 -8.67 -5.36
N GLU A 592 32.38 -9.31 -5.92
CA GLU A 592 32.07 -9.36 -7.34
C GLU A 592 30.58 -9.08 -7.55
N GLN A 593 30.27 -8.17 -8.49
CA GLN A 593 28.89 -8.01 -8.96
C GLN A 593 28.58 -9.17 -9.92
N THR A 594 27.56 -9.96 -9.59
CA THR A 594 27.08 -11.07 -10.42
C THR A 594 25.72 -10.73 -11.04
N ALA A 595 25.18 -11.64 -11.84
CA ALA A 595 23.81 -11.50 -12.37
C ALA A 595 22.74 -11.65 -11.28
N ASP A 596 23.04 -12.40 -10.22
CA ASP A 596 22.09 -12.74 -9.16
C ASP A 596 22.16 -11.73 -7.99
N GLY A 597 23.22 -10.92 -7.91
CA GLY A 597 23.43 -9.93 -6.85
C GLY A 597 24.90 -9.71 -6.53
N LEU A 598 25.18 -9.18 -5.34
CA LEU A 598 26.55 -8.92 -4.88
C LEU A 598 27.13 -10.14 -4.13
N LEU A 599 28.19 -10.72 -4.67
CA LEU A 599 28.92 -11.85 -4.06
C LEU A 599 30.16 -11.35 -3.33
N LEU A 600 30.32 -11.71 -2.06
CA LEU A 600 31.44 -11.33 -1.20
C LEU A 600 32.21 -12.58 -0.74
N HIS A 601 33.51 -12.62 -1.02
CA HIS A 601 34.40 -13.71 -0.63
C HIS A 601 35.10 -13.38 0.70
N LEU A 602 34.59 -13.95 1.79
CA LEU A 602 34.96 -13.57 3.16
C LEU A 602 35.97 -14.53 3.82
N GLY A 603 36.55 -15.45 3.04
CA GLY A 603 37.54 -16.42 3.52
C GLY A 603 37.00 -17.83 3.52
N ALA A 604 36.49 -18.32 4.65
CA ALA A 604 35.86 -19.64 4.73
C ALA A 604 34.40 -19.63 4.22
N THR A 605 33.80 -18.45 4.12
CA THR A 605 32.40 -18.23 3.74
C THR A 605 32.32 -17.33 2.52
N ASP A 606 31.39 -17.64 1.62
CA ASP A 606 30.90 -16.70 0.62
C ASP A 606 29.54 -16.12 1.06
N LEU A 607 29.31 -14.83 0.86
CA LEU A 607 28.02 -14.18 1.11
C LEU A 607 27.48 -13.63 -0.21
N LEU A 608 26.33 -14.13 -0.66
CA LEU A 608 25.55 -13.55 -1.74
C LEU A 608 24.42 -12.71 -1.15
N ILE A 609 24.34 -11.45 -1.55
CA ILE A 609 23.20 -10.58 -1.28
C ILE A 609 22.45 -10.46 -2.61
N GLU A 610 21.30 -11.13 -2.70
CA GLU A 610 20.53 -11.19 -3.94
C GLU A 610 20.01 -9.81 -4.32
N HIS A 611 19.94 -9.55 -5.63
CA HIS A 611 19.46 -8.30 -6.23
C HIS A 611 20.22 -7.01 -5.83
N ALA A 612 21.18 -7.09 -4.91
CA ALA A 612 21.98 -5.96 -4.47
C ALA A 612 23.09 -5.59 -5.46
N THR A 613 23.34 -4.29 -5.53
CA THR A 613 24.49 -3.66 -6.18
C THR A 613 25.42 -3.01 -5.14
N TRP A 614 26.61 -2.59 -5.57
CA TRP A 614 27.48 -1.79 -4.70
C TRP A 614 26.90 -0.42 -4.35
N GLU A 615 26.00 0.09 -5.18
CA GLU A 615 25.28 1.35 -4.97
C GLU A 615 24.16 1.20 -3.94
N SER A 616 23.46 0.06 -3.92
CA SER A 616 22.41 -0.25 -2.94
C SER A 616 22.95 -0.71 -1.58
N LEU A 617 24.27 -0.76 -1.36
CA LEU A 617 24.88 -1.15 -0.07
C LEU A 617 25.69 0.01 0.52
N PRO A 618 25.05 0.98 1.19
CA PRO A 618 25.70 2.10 1.85
C PRO A 618 26.48 1.63 3.09
N ALA A 619 27.41 2.48 3.53
CA ALA A 619 28.38 2.13 4.57
C ALA A 619 27.77 1.94 5.98
N ASP A 620 26.56 2.42 6.21
CA ASP A 620 25.78 2.29 7.44
C ASP A 620 24.93 1.01 7.49
N GLY A 621 24.62 0.40 6.35
CA GLY A 621 23.97 -0.92 6.27
C GLY A 621 24.93 -2.10 6.48
N LEU A 622 26.24 -1.86 6.58
CA LEU A 622 27.23 -2.92 6.71
C LEU A 622 28.25 -2.67 7.84
N PHE A 623 28.30 -3.59 8.80
CA PHE A 623 29.19 -3.54 9.95
C PHE A 623 30.29 -4.59 9.84
N LEU A 624 31.55 -4.14 9.78
CA LEU A 624 32.75 -4.98 9.72
C LEU A 624 33.37 -5.14 11.11
N GLY A 625 33.24 -6.34 11.69
CA GLY A 625 33.62 -6.70 13.07
C GLY A 625 34.90 -7.52 13.21
#